data_AF-A0A3A4W154-F1
#
_entry.id   AF-A0A3A4W154-F1
#
_cell.length_a   1.000
_cell.length_b   1.000
_cell.length_c   1.000
_cell.angle_alpha   90.00
_cell.angle_beta   90.00
_cell.angle_gamma   90.00
#
_symmetry.space_group_name_H-M   'P 1'
#
loop_
_entity.id
_entity.type
_entity.pdbx_description
1 polymer ?
#
loop_
_entity_poly.entity_id
_entity_poly.type
_entity_poly.pdbx_seq_one_letter_code
_entity_poly.pdbx_strand_id
1 'polypeptide(L)'
;MTHFCPDFQHLPTEGLKIEVMETITGIKGLGLMEFARNRFDPFLTIYDDHLDLNVVRIKQKPYQQIERIILLPRKKPYALRLHFIHDLFTFSATILDRELLLEIHEFILRRMRGD
;
A
#
# COMPACT_ATOMS: atom_id res chain seq x y z
N MET A 1 -6.09 12.78 -19.84
CA MET A 1 -6.27 12.58 -18.40
C MET A 1 -5.00 13.12 -17.74
N THR A 2 -5.13 14.17 -16.95
CA THR A 2 -4.03 14.72 -16.16
C THR A 2 -3.58 13.67 -15.15
N HIS A 3 -2.34 13.19 -15.27
CA HIS A 3 -1.71 12.35 -14.27
C HIS A 3 -1.57 13.18 -12.99
N PHE A 4 -2.29 12.79 -11.94
CA PHE A 4 -2.12 13.38 -10.61
C PHE A 4 -1.07 12.55 -9.88
N CYS A 5 0.15 13.09 -9.81
CA CYS A 5 1.19 12.61 -8.91
C CYS A 5 1.13 13.46 -7.64
N PRO A 6 0.81 12.87 -6.48
CA PRO A 6 0.88 13.56 -5.20
C PRO A 6 2.30 14.02 -4.88
N ASP A 7 2.44 15.15 -4.19
CA ASP A 7 3.74 15.55 -3.64
C ASP A 7 4.07 14.71 -2.40
N PHE A 8 4.92 13.70 -2.57
CA PHE A 8 5.43 12.87 -1.48
C PHE A 8 6.54 13.53 -0.66
N GLN A 9 7.00 14.74 -1.02
CA GLN A 9 8.01 15.47 -0.25
C GLN A 9 7.41 16.25 0.92
N HIS A 10 6.14 16.66 0.80
CA HIS A 10 5.42 17.42 1.82
C HIS A 10 4.08 16.75 2.10
N LEU A 11 4.11 15.72 2.94
CA LEU A 11 2.86 15.08 3.35
C LEU A 11 2.08 15.98 4.31
N PRO A 12 0.77 16.13 4.10
CA PRO A 12 -0.07 16.83 5.06
C PRO A 12 -0.17 16.02 6.35
N THR A 13 -0.45 16.67 7.48
CA THR A 13 -0.51 16.00 8.80
C THR A 13 -1.62 14.95 8.86
N GLU A 14 -2.72 15.17 8.15
CA GLU A 14 -3.82 14.22 7.97
C GLU A 14 -3.47 13.01 7.07
N GLY A 15 -2.26 13.00 6.49
CA GLY A 15 -1.81 11.98 5.56
C GLY A 15 -2.37 12.17 4.15
N LEU A 16 -1.66 11.60 3.18
CA LEU A 16 -2.08 11.57 1.80
C LEU A 16 -2.98 10.36 1.57
N LYS A 17 -4.30 10.58 1.48
CA LYS A 17 -5.27 9.53 1.15
C LYS A 17 -5.27 9.26 -0.35
N ILE A 18 -5.10 7.98 -0.71
CA ILE A 18 -5.07 7.49 -2.08
C ILE A 18 -6.18 6.45 -2.23
N GLU A 19 -7.19 6.79 -3.03
CA GLU A 19 -8.22 5.83 -3.43
C GLU A 19 -7.62 4.82 -4.41
N VAL A 20 -7.86 3.54 -4.14
CA VAL A 20 -7.32 2.43 -4.94
C VAL A 20 -8.49 1.60 -5.50
N MET A 21 -8.23 0.66 -6.40
CA MET A 21 -9.29 -0.15 -7.00
C MET A 21 -9.87 -1.17 -6.01
N GLU A 22 -8.97 -1.76 -5.23
CA GLU A 22 -9.31 -2.72 -4.19
C GLU A 22 -8.16 -2.83 -3.22
N THR A 23 -8.48 -3.22 -1.99
CA THR A 23 -7.49 -3.69 -1.02
C THR A 23 -7.80 -5.14 -0.64
N ILE A 24 -6.76 -5.91 -0.39
CA ILE A 24 -6.85 -7.35 -0.14
C ILE A 24 -6.01 -7.71 1.08
N THR A 25 -6.55 -8.56 1.95
CA THR A 25 -5.79 -9.26 2.98
C THR A 25 -5.53 -10.68 2.50
N GLY A 26 -4.28 -11.10 2.43
CA GLY A 26 -3.87 -12.48 2.15
C GLY A 26 -3.11 -13.10 3.31
N ILE A 27 -2.69 -14.36 3.18
CA ILE A 27 -1.89 -15.07 4.19
C ILE A 27 -0.44 -15.20 3.70
N LYS A 28 0.53 -14.85 4.56
CA LYS A 28 1.96 -15.04 4.26
C LYS A 28 2.26 -16.51 3.95
N GLY A 29 3.09 -16.74 2.94
CA GLY A 29 3.49 -18.09 2.52
C GLY A 29 2.43 -18.82 1.68
N LEU A 30 1.18 -18.37 1.64
CA LEU A 30 0.09 -19.02 0.87
C LEU A 30 -0.23 -18.31 -0.45
N GLY A 31 0.80 -17.76 -1.12
CA GLY A 31 0.73 -17.29 -2.51
C GLY A 31 -0.39 -16.29 -2.82
N LEU A 32 -1.38 -16.73 -3.61
CA LEU A 32 -2.52 -15.93 -4.09
C LEU A 32 -3.80 -16.12 -3.26
N MET A 33 -3.74 -16.79 -2.11
CA MET A 33 -4.93 -16.93 -1.27
C MET A 33 -5.32 -15.61 -0.61
N GLU A 34 -6.56 -15.20 -0.88
CA GLU A 34 -7.18 -14.00 -0.33
C GLU A 34 -8.12 -14.38 0.81
N PHE A 35 -7.92 -13.75 1.97
CA PHE A 35 -8.78 -13.93 3.14
C PHE A 35 -9.91 -12.90 3.15
N ALA A 36 -9.63 -11.68 2.70
CA ALA A 36 -10.62 -10.62 2.60
C ALA A 36 -10.28 -9.65 1.47
N ARG A 37 -11.30 -8.99 0.93
CA ARG A 37 -11.19 -7.99 -0.14
C ARG A 37 -12.17 -6.87 0.11
N ASN A 38 -11.74 -5.62 -0.09
CA ASN A 38 -12.58 -4.43 -0.06
C ASN A 38 -12.56 -3.74 -1.42
N ARG A 39 -13.75 -3.47 -1.93
CA ARG A 39 -14.02 -2.72 -3.17
C ARG A 39 -15.03 -1.59 -2.96
N PHE A 40 -15.53 -1.42 -1.73
CA PHE A 40 -16.57 -0.45 -1.42
C PHE A 40 -15.98 0.94 -1.12
N ASP A 41 -15.00 0.99 -0.22
CA ASP A 41 -14.20 2.20 0.07
C ASP A 41 -12.71 1.82 0.26
N PRO A 42 -12.05 1.29 -0.78
CA PRO A 42 -10.65 0.87 -0.68
C PRO A 42 -9.71 2.07 -0.77
N PHE A 43 -8.90 2.27 0.25
CA PHE A 43 -7.88 3.32 0.25
C PHE A 43 -6.59 2.91 0.98
N LEU A 44 -5.53 3.62 0.62
CA LEU A 44 -4.24 3.66 1.31
C LEU A 44 -4.00 5.10 1.74
N THR A 45 -3.77 5.35 3.02
CA THR A 45 -3.31 6.67 3.50
C THR A 45 -1.85 6.59 3.88
N ILE A 46 -1.05 7.55 3.41
CA ILE A 46 0.40 7.60 3.63
C ILE A 46 0.69 8.78 4.55
N TYR A 47 1.35 8.50 5.68
CA TYR A 47 1.83 9.50 6.63
C TYR A 47 3.36 9.49 6.65
N ASP A 48 3.98 10.31 7.47
CA ASP A 48 5.45 10.36 7.56
C ASP A 48 6.07 9.13 8.24
N ASP A 49 5.38 8.56 9.23
CA ASP A 49 5.89 7.49 10.09
C ASP A 49 5.19 6.13 9.88
N HIS A 50 3.99 6.14 9.29
CA HIS A 50 3.21 4.93 9.06
C HIS A 50 2.29 5.06 7.83
N LEU A 51 1.65 3.95 7.49
CA LEU A 51 0.56 3.92 6.51
C LEU A 51 -0.71 3.31 7.12
N ASP A 52 -1.84 3.68 6.56
CA ASP A 52 -3.14 3.05 6.83
C ASP A 52 -3.66 2.35 5.58
N LEU A 53 -4.15 1.11 5.73
CA LEU A 53 -4.92 0.44 4.67
C LEU A 53 -6.34 0.15 5.12
N ASN A 54 -7.33 0.57 4.34
CA ASN A 54 -8.72 0.18 4.60
C ASN A 54 -9.08 -1.12 3.87
N VAL A 55 -9.01 -2.25 4.58
CA VAL A 55 -9.42 -3.55 4.04
C VAL A 55 -10.77 -3.97 4.63
N VAL A 56 -10.79 -4.81 5.67
CA VAL A 56 -12.04 -5.07 6.43
C VAL A 56 -12.30 -3.96 7.46
N ARG A 57 -11.21 -3.38 7.94
CA ARG A 57 -11.13 -2.23 8.84
C ARG A 57 -9.82 -1.53 8.54
N ILE A 58 -9.67 -0.29 9.00
CA ILE A 58 -8.42 0.46 8.89
C ILE A 58 -7.32 -0.29 9.65
N LYS A 59 -6.21 -0.52 8.96
CA LYS A 59 -5.00 -1.16 9.47
C LYS A 59 -3.85 -0.19 9.42
N GLN A 60 -3.49 0.33 10.59
CA GLN A 60 -2.31 1.16 10.77
C GLN A 60 -1.07 0.28 10.84
N LYS A 61 -0.04 0.63 10.07
CA LYS A 61 1.22 -0.11 9.96
C LYS A 61 2.43 0.82 9.86
N PRO A 62 3.33 0.81 10.85
CA PRO A 62 4.61 1.52 10.78
C PRO A 62 5.48 1.00 9.63
N TYR A 63 6.22 1.89 8.98
CA TYR A 63 7.12 1.50 7.88
C TYR A 63 8.21 0.52 8.32
N GLN A 64 8.71 0.66 9.55
CA GLN A 64 9.77 -0.17 10.12
C GLN A 64 9.32 -1.62 10.35
N GLN A 65 8.00 -1.89 10.33
CA GLN A 65 7.47 -3.24 10.43
C GLN A 65 7.32 -3.92 9.06
N ILE A 66 7.51 -3.20 7.95
CA ILE A 66 7.48 -3.79 6.61
C ILE A 66 8.75 -4.61 6.41
N GLU A 67 8.57 -5.91 6.19
CA GLU A 67 9.63 -6.87 5.90
C GLU A 67 9.98 -6.85 4.41
N ARG A 68 8.96 -6.76 3.55
CA ARG A 68 9.11 -6.87 2.10
C ARG A 68 7.94 -6.22 1.38
N ILE A 69 8.26 -5.62 0.24
CA ILE A 69 7.29 -5.11 -0.73
C ILE A 69 7.36 -5.96 -2.00
N ILE A 70 6.20 -6.29 -2.59
CA ILE A 70 6.11 -7.00 -3.87
C ILE A 70 5.18 -6.20 -4.80
N LEU A 71 5.63 -5.94 -6.03
CA LEU A 71 4.80 -5.35 -7.08
C LEU A 71 4.19 -6.45 -7.97
N LEU A 72 2.87 -6.44 -8.14
CA LEU A 72 2.09 -7.46 -8.85
C LEU A 72 1.08 -6.82 -9.82
N PRO A 73 0.60 -7.55 -10.84
CA PRO A 73 1.39 -8.01 -11.98
C PRO A 73 2.10 -6.87 -12.74
N ARG A 74 3.05 -7.22 -13.62
CA ARG A 74 3.75 -6.25 -14.51
C ARG A 74 2.82 -5.58 -15.55
N LYS A 75 1.56 -6.00 -15.63
CA LYS A 75 0.54 -5.48 -16.56
C LYS A 75 -0.68 -5.07 -15.74
N LYS A 76 -1.39 -4.03 -16.17
CA LYS A 76 -2.53 -3.46 -15.44
C LYS A 76 -3.62 -4.52 -15.12
N PRO A 77 -4.32 -4.40 -13.98
CA PRO A 77 -4.09 -3.40 -12.93
C PRO A 77 -2.82 -3.72 -12.11
N TYR A 78 -2.12 -2.69 -11.61
CA TYR A 78 -0.94 -2.89 -10.77
C TYR A 78 -1.34 -3.03 -9.32
N ALA A 79 -0.48 -3.59 -8.49
CA ALA A 79 -0.72 -3.81 -7.09
C ALA A 79 0.59 -3.76 -6.31
N LEU A 80 0.52 -3.13 -5.15
CA LEU A 80 1.53 -3.19 -4.10
C LEU A 80 1.09 -4.27 -3.12
N ARG A 81 1.99 -5.18 -2.73
CA ARG A 81 1.78 -6.13 -1.64
C ARG A 81 2.83 -5.93 -0.56
N LEU A 82 2.37 -5.79 0.67
CA LEU A 82 3.17 -5.55 1.85
C LEU A 82 3.19 -6.78 2.75
N HIS A 83 4.39 -7.19 3.12
CA HIS A 83 4.67 -8.23 4.11
C HIS A 83 5.21 -7.55 5.37
N PHE A 84 4.73 -7.93 6.55
CA PHE A 84 5.08 -7.27 7.81
C PHE A 84 5.69 -8.24 8.82
N ILE A 85 6.83 -7.93 9.43
CA ILE A 85 7.66 -8.84 10.25
C ILE A 85 6.82 -9.71 11.21
N HIS A 86 5.96 -9.09 12.02
CA HIS A 86 5.19 -9.77 13.06
C HIS A 86 3.73 -10.05 12.69
N ASP A 87 3.38 -9.99 11.41
CA ASP A 87 2.03 -10.29 10.93
C ASP A 87 2.02 -11.60 10.13
N LEU A 88 0.99 -12.43 10.34
CA LEU A 88 0.74 -13.61 9.52
C LEU A 88 0.08 -13.22 8.18
N PHE A 89 -0.50 -12.02 8.11
CA PHE A 89 -1.20 -11.54 6.94
C PHE A 89 -0.31 -10.68 6.03
N THR A 90 -0.70 -10.65 4.77
CA THR A 90 -0.19 -9.70 3.77
C THR A 90 -1.31 -8.74 3.40
N PHE A 91 -0.94 -7.52 3.02
CA PHE A 91 -1.90 -6.51 2.59
C PHE A 91 -1.55 -6.04 1.20
N SER A 92 -2.53 -6.02 0.30
CA SER A 92 -2.36 -5.55 -1.06
C SER A 92 -3.28 -4.37 -1.36
N ALA A 93 -2.82 -3.45 -2.19
CA ALA A 93 -3.59 -2.34 -2.73
C ALA A 93 -3.40 -2.31 -4.25
N THR A 94 -4.50 -2.30 -5.00
CA THR A 94 -4.50 -2.34 -6.46
C THR A 94 -4.63 -0.93 -7.04
N ILE A 95 -3.63 -0.47 -7.78
CA ILE A 95 -3.47 0.90 -8.28
C ILE A 95 -3.47 0.89 -9.82
N LEU A 96 -4.28 1.77 -10.44
CA LEU A 96 -4.38 1.86 -11.91
C LEU A 96 -3.22 2.62 -12.56
N ASP A 97 -2.69 3.61 -11.85
CA ASP A 97 -1.58 4.44 -12.31
C ASP A 97 -0.24 3.81 -11.91
N ARG A 98 0.62 3.61 -12.91
CA ARG A 98 1.94 3.01 -12.72
C ARG A 98 2.89 3.96 -12.02
N GLU A 99 2.83 5.24 -12.36
CA GLU A 99 3.75 6.25 -11.82
C GLU A 99 3.46 6.44 -10.34
N LEU A 100 2.18 6.58 -9.99
CA LEU A 100 1.73 6.61 -8.60
C LEU A 100 2.18 5.37 -7.80
N LEU A 101 2.04 4.17 -8.36
CA LEU A 101 2.52 2.94 -7.71
C LEU A 101 4.02 3.01 -7.41
N LEU A 102 4.81 3.49 -8.38
CA LEU A 102 6.26 3.58 -8.23
C LEU A 102 6.65 4.66 -7.21
N GLU A 103 5.96 5.79 -7.16
CA GLU A 103 6.19 6.82 -6.16
C GLU A 103 5.86 6.34 -4.75
N ILE A 104 4.71 5.67 -4.57
CA ILE A 104 4.35 5.03 -3.31
C ILE A 104 5.42 4.00 -2.90
N HIS A 105 5.84 3.17 -3.85
CA HIS A 105 6.89 2.17 -3.60
C HIS A 105 8.19 2.80 -3.13
N GLU A 106 8.70 3.81 -3.85
CA GLU A 106 9.94 4.51 -3.49
C GLU A 106 9.82 5.25 -2.16
N PHE A 107 8.68 5.90 -1.89
CA PHE A 107 8.44 6.57 -0.62
C PHE A 107 8.50 5.59 0.55
N ILE A 108 7.74 4.49 0.48
CA ILE A 108 7.72 3.45 1.52
C ILE A 108 9.13 2.87 1.70
N LEU A 109 9.85 2.62 0.61
CA LEU A 109 11.20 2.04 0.65
C LEU A 109 12.21 2.96 1.35
N ARG A 110 12.13 4.28 1.16
CA ARG A 110 12.95 5.27 1.89
C ARG A 110 12.62 5.29 3.37
N ARG A 111 11.33 5.32 3.72
CA ARG A 111 10.89 5.30 5.13
C ARG A 111 11.26 4.01 5.86
N MET A 112 11.28 2.87 5.17
CA MET A 112 11.80 1.61 5.71
C MET A 112 13.29 1.67 6.06
N ARG A 113 14.08 2.51 5.37
CA ARG A 113 15.53 2.68 5.59
C ARG A 113 15.86 3.71 6.67
N GLY A 114 14.89 4.53 7.08
CA GLY A 114 15.08 5.60 8.06
C GLY A 114 15.51 6.94 7.46
N ASP A 115 15.25 7.16 6.16
CA ASP A 115 15.49 8.41 5.45
C ASP A 115 14.34 9.43 5.62
#